data_AF-N1RA61-F1
#
_entry.id   AF-N1RA61-F1
#
_cell.length_a   1.000
_cell.length_b   1.000
_cell.length_c   1.000
_cell.angle_alpha   90.00
_cell.angle_beta   90.00
_cell.angle_gamma   90.00
#
_symmetry.space_group_name_H-M   'P 1'
#
loop_
_entity.id
_entity.type
_entity.pdbx_description
1 polymer ?
#
loop_
_entity_poly.entity_id
_entity_poly.type
_entity_poly.pdbx_seq_one_letter_code
_entity_poly.pdbx_strand_id
1 'polypeptide(L)'
;MPKLAGRSSTEGPKSMLVNSPGNSMDELDDNRFWELVRSNGSRDDADSEIQKGGANGHDSIEDSKTCLDLVKQKCEKGKAWGTSDSQGENLFRRLARAGTAYKAQGGTAGGAEVGKTSAAVDWGDPSKGAGAGATHQLGCKNDEDVTNNVIRAVQGDPDGLEIRGGGVDFVWARMRELEALQGWWNRNRVDNTNSDGGPPRDSEAIPSDKSELEQALVRLTERLTRIYDSLPPCTAFMLYSGSGDPREMSRLQKVQAQWRKEYNTPGKNWNDLSVKWTDVEDQALKEAARKARSGIGFISVK
;
A
#
# COMPACT_ATOMS: atom_id res chain seq x y z
N MET A 1 26.99 60.27 -22.43
CA MET A 1 26.59 61.67 -22.17
C MET A 1 26.19 62.32 -23.50
N PRO A 2 25.30 63.35 -23.57
CA PRO A 2 24.63 64.07 -22.47
C PRO A 2 23.35 63.46 -21.85
N LYS A 3 22.14 63.77 -22.38
CA LYS A 3 20.90 64.08 -21.62
C LYS A 3 19.63 63.45 -22.25
N LEU A 4 18.48 63.23 -21.59
CA LEU A 4 17.72 63.84 -20.46
C LEU A 4 16.77 65.02 -20.81
N ALA A 5 15.47 64.69 -20.96
CA ALA A 5 14.26 65.39 -20.44
C ALA A 5 13.01 64.64 -20.94
N GLY A 6 11.92 64.44 -20.20
CA GLY A 6 11.66 64.67 -18.76
C GLY A 6 10.15 64.67 -18.48
N ARG A 7 9.70 63.98 -17.42
CA ARG A 7 8.41 64.22 -16.76
C ARG A 7 8.50 63.82 -15.29
N SER A 8 8.39 64.81 -14.41
CA SER A 8 8.10 64.66 -12.97
C SER A 8 6.67 64.09 -12.79
N SER A 9 6.32 63.27 -11.80
CA SER A 9 6.68 63.19 -10.37
C SER A 9 5.94 64.19 -9.48
N THR A 10 4.91 63.71 -8.78
CA THR A 10 4.55 63.92 -7.35
C THR A 10 3.41 62.92 -7.03
N GLU A 11 3.63 61.90 -6.18
CA GLU A 11 3.24 61.82 -4.75
C GLU A 11 1.71 61.84 -4.53
N GLY A 12 1.03 60.94 -3.80
CA GLY A 12 1.32 59.79 -2.91
C GLY A 12 0.07 59.54 -2.02
N PRO A 13 0.04 58.72 -0.95
CA PRO A 13 0.84 57.52 -0.64
C PRO A 13 -0.02 56.29 -0.15
N LYS A 14 0.64 55.12 -0.03
CA LYS A 14 0.36 54.02 0.93
C LYS A 14 -1.08 53.45 1.09
N SER A 15 -1.26 52.20 0.66
CA SER A 15 -1.81 51.16 1.54
C SER A 15 -0.96 49.87 1.42
N MET A 16 -0.51 49.35 2.57
CA MET A 16 -0.04 47.97 2.67
C MET A 16 -1.24 47.11 3.01
N LEU A 17 -1.56 46.12 2.18
CA LEU A 17 -2.39 44.99 2.58
C LEU A 17 -1.68 43.70 2.21
N VAL A 18 -1.00 43.14 3.20
CA VAL A 18 -0.54 41.75 3.19
C VAL A 18 -1.76 40.88 3.46
N ASN A 19 -2.30 40.23 2.42
CA ASN A 19 -3.29 39.17 2.61
C ASN A 19 -2.58 37.81 2.60
N SER A 20 -2.14 37.39 3.78
CA SER A 20 -1.83 35.98 4.05
C SER A 20 -3.15 35.18 4.09
N PRO A 21 -3.19 33.94 3.59
CA PRO A 21 -4.40 33.11 3.62
C PRO A 21 -4.65 32.59 5.04
N GLY A 22 -5.51 33.28 5.79
CA GLY A 22 -6.06 32.77 7.05
C GLY A 22 -7.17 31.76 6.78
N ASN A 23 -6.81 30.49 6.66
CA ASN A 23 -7.78 29.39 6.60
C ASN A 23 -7.87 28.75 8.00
N SER A 24 -8.89 29.12 8.77
CA SER A 24 -9.16 28.56 10.10
C SER A 24 -9.50 27.07 10.00
N MET A 25 -8.67 26.20 10.58
CA MET A 25 -8.76 24.74 10.43
C MET A 25 -8.37 24.04 11.75
N ASP A 26 -8.93 24.49 12.88
CA ASP A 26 -8.56 24.02 14.23
C ASP A 26 -9.72 23.34 15.00
N GLU A 27 -10.79 22.88 14.32
CA GLU A 27 -11.98 22.34 15.01
C GLU A 27 -12.55 21.04 14.38
N LEU A 28 -11.75 20.31 13.58
CA LEU A 28 -12.20 19.08 12.90
C LEU A 28 -11.29 17.84 13.06
N ASP A 29 -10.15 17.92 13.76
CA ASP A 29 -9.21 16.80 13.87
C ASP A 29 -9.43 15.90 15.11
N ASP A 30 -9.94 16.45 16.22
CA ASP A 30 -10.16 15.70 17.47
C ASP A 30 -11.12 14.49 17.30
N ASN A 31 -12.17 14.64 16.50
CA ASN A 31 -13.14 13.56 16.28
C ASN A 31 -12.51 12.31 15.62
N ARG A 32 -11.49 12.48 14.77
CA ARG A 32 -10.80 11.36 14.12
C ARG A 32 -9.86 10.61 15.06
N PHE A 33 -9.26 11.31 16.03
CA PHE A 33 -8.40 10.70 17.03
C PHE A 33 -9.19 9.69 17.88
N TRP A 34 -10.39 10.06 18.33
CA TRP A 34 -11.23 9.22 19.19
C TRP A 34 -11.91 8.04 18.47
N GLU A 35 -12.20 8.13 17.17
CA GLU A 35 -12.62 6.97 16.37
C GLU A 35 -11.50 5.93 16.21
N LEU A 36 -10.24 6.37 16.15
CA LEU A 36 -9.08 5.48 16.05
C LEU A 36 -8.83 4.69 17.34
N VAL A 37 -9.11 5.30 18.49
CA VAL A 37 -9.05 4.64 19.81
C VAL A 37 -10.14 3.55 19.92
N ARG A 38 -11.37 3.86 19.50
CA ARG A 38 -12.51 2.90 19.53
C ARG A 38 -12.37 1.70 18.59
N SER A 39 -11.55 1.79 17.54
CA SER A 39 -11.40 0.72 16.54
C SER A 39 -10.28 -0.29 16.81
N ASN A 40 -9.34 0.03 17.72
CA ASN A 40 -8.17 -0.83 18.01
C ASN A 40 -8.19 -1.48 19.41
N GLY A 41 -9.24 -1.23 20.21
CA GLY A 41 -9.43 -1.88 21.52
C GLY A 41 -10.15 -3.23 21.44
N SER A 42 -9.76 -4.17 22.31
CA SER A 42 -10.68 -5.26 22.69
C SER A 42 -11.91 -4.63 23.34
N ARG A 43 -13.10 -5.16 23.06
CA ARG A 43 -14.36 -4.41 23.18
C ARG A 43 -14.91 -4.28 24.61
N ASP A 44 -14.17 -4.76 25.61
CA ASP A 44 -14.74 -5.19 26.90
C ASP A 44 -14.19 -4.47 28.14
N ASP A 45 -13.11 -3.67 28.05
CA ASP A 45 -12.39 -3.11 29.22
C ASP A 45 -12.31 -1.56 29.27
N ALA A 46 -13.01 -0.83 28.40
CA ALA A 46 -12.96 0.63 28.33
C ALA A 46 -14.36 1.25 28.19
N ASP A 47 -15.26 0.89 29.12
CA ASP A 47 -16.66 1.33 29.14
C ASP A 47 -16.89 2.56 30.07
N SER A 48 -15.97 3.53 30.02
CA SER A 48 -16.21 4.88 30.53
C SER A 48 -16.83 5.75 29.43
N GLU A 49 -17.81 6.60 29.77
CA GLU A 49 -18.67 7.34 28.83
C GLU A 49 -17.99 8.52 28.09
N ILE A 50 -16.78 8.28 27.57
CA ILE A 50 -16.01 9.23 26.76
C ILE A 50 -16.90 9.72 25.61
N GLN A 51 -17.21 11.03 25.62
CA GLN A 51 -18.05 11.74 24.63
C GLN A 51 -19.58 11.58 24.76
N LYS A 52 -20.15 11.66 25.99
CA LYS A 52 -21.59 11.98 26.18
C LYS A 52 -21.90 13.44 26.56
N GLY A 53 -20.88 14.29 26.66
CA GLY A 53 -21.06 15.75 26.73
C GLY A 53 -21.51 16.32 25.38
N GLY A 54 -22.69 16.95 25.35
CA GLY A 54 -23.17 17.74 24.21
C GLY A 54 -22.48 19.11 24.12
N ALA A 55 -23.21 20.15 23.74
CA ALA A 55 -22.68 21.50 23.48
C ALA A 55 -22.10 22.27 24.70
N ASN A 56 -21.86 21.62 25.84
CA ASN A 56 -21.06 22.16 26.95
C ASN A 56 -19.70 21.45 26.94
N GLY A 57 -18.61 22.23 26.93
CA GLY A 57 -17.24 21.74 26.71
C GLY A 57 -16.70 20.74 27.74
N HIS A 58 -15.49 20.24 27.46
CA HIS A 58 -14.91 19.04 28.07
C HIS A 58 -14.72 19.14 29.60
N ASP A 59 -14.96 18.03 30.31
CA ASP A 59 -14.58 17.90 31.72
C ASP A 59 -13.08 17.57 31.82
N SER A 60 -12.30 18.59 32.18
CA SER A 60 -10.85 18.46 32.36
C SER A 60 -10.44 17.41 33.41
N ILE A 61 -11.34 17.01 34.33
CA ILE A 61 -11.10 15.96 35.31
C ILE A 61 -11.23 14.57 34.66
N GLU A 62 -12.19 14.38 33.75
CA GLU A 62 -12.35 13.14 32.98
C GLU A 62 -11.19 12.96 31.98
N ASP A 63 -10.84 14.02 31.25
CA ASP A 63 -9.69 14.05 30.33
C ASP A 63 -8.38 13.70 31.05
N SER A 64 -8.16 14.27 32.25
CA SER A 64 -6.96 14.02 33.05
C SER A 64 -6.87 12.56 33.52
N LYS A 65 -7.99 11.94 33.92
CA LYS A 65 -8.03 10.52 34.32
C LYS A 65 -7.77 9.61 33.13
N THR A 66 -8.46 9.86 32.03
CA THR A 66 -8.31 9.09 30.78
C THR A 66 -6.87 9.16 30.26
N CYS A 67 -6.24 10.34 30.32
CA CYS A 67 -4.83 10.51 29.98
C CYS A 67 -3.90 9.63 30.84
N LEU A 68 -4.11 9.57 32.16
CA LEU A 68 -3.33 8.72 33.07
C LEU A 68 -3.53 7.23 32.79
N ASP A 69 -4.75 6.79 32.49
CA ASP A 69 -5.03 5.39 32.14
C ASP A 69 -4.42 5.00 30.78
N LEU A 70 -4.38 5.90 29.80
CA LEU A 70 -3.68 5.69 28.54
C LEU A 70 -2.16 5.61 28.74
N VAL A 71 -1.57 6.45 29.60
CA VAL A 71 -0.15 6.37 29.97
C VAL A 71 0.17 5.05 30.68
N LYS A 72 -0.66 4.65 31.65
CA LYS A 72 -0.52 3.36 32.36
C LYS A 72 -0.55 2.20 31.38
N GLN A 73 -1.53 2.14 30.49
CA GLN A 73 -1.62 1.10 29.47
C GLN A 73 -0.41 1.09 28.53
N LYS A 74 0.18 2.26 28.21
CA LYS A 74 1.41 2.35 27.40
C LYS A 74 2.66 1.89 28.15
N CYS A 75 2.70 2.03 29.47
CA CYS A 75 3.74 1.44 30.31
C CYS A 75 3.60 -0.09 30.40
N GLU A 76 2.38 -0.60 30.61
CA GLU A 76 2.11 -2.04 30.76
C GLU A 76 2.26 -2.82 29.44
N LYS A 77 1.73 -2.27 28.34
CA LYS A 77 1.71 -2.91 27.01
C LYS A 77 2.92 -2.53 26.14
N GLY A 78 3.83 -1.72 26.68
CA GLY A 78 5.10 -1.32 26.08
C GLY A 78 5.01 -0.14 25.10
N LYS A 79 6.18 0.43 24.77
CA LYS A 79 6.34 1.68 23.99
C LYS A 79 5.54 1.72 22.66
N ALA A 80 5.37 0.57 22.01
CA ALA A 80 4.65 0.44 20.74
C ALA A 80 3.12 0.52 20.88
N TRP A 81 2.57 0.39 22.09
CA TRP A 81 1.13 0.46 22.31
C TRP A 81 0.56 1.87 22.05
N GLY A 82 -0.60 1.90 21.38
CA GLY A 82 -1.24 3.13 20.89
C GLY A 82 -0.54 3.79 19.69
N THR A 83 0.58 3.27 19.21
CA THR A 83 1.12 3.63 17.89
C THR A 83 0.48 2.74 16.84
N SER A 84 -0.11 3.32 15.80
CA SER A 84 -0.51 2.55 14.63
C SER A 84 0.72 2.13 13.84
N ASP A 85 0.80 0.86 13.42
CA ASP A 85 1.78 0.37 12.44
C ASP A 85 1.65 1.08 11.06
N SER A 86 0.66 1.97 10.90
CA SER A 86 0.43 2.78 9.70
C SER A 86 1.48 3.88 9.46
N GLN A 87 2.46 4.07 10.35
CA GLN A 87 3.69 4.82 10.06
C GLN A 87 4.82 3.90 9.54
N GLY A 88 4.45 2.79 8.91
CA GLY A 88 5.38 1.93 8.16
C GLY A 88 6.04 2.71 7.03
N GLU A 89 7.32 3.02 7.20
CA GLU A 89 8.10 3.70 6.18
C GLU A 89 8.16 2.88 4.88
N ASN A 90 7.91 3.54 3.74
CA ASN A 90 8.02 2.90 2.43
C ASN A 90 9.42 2.29 2.21
N LEU A 91 9.47 0.98 1.91
CA LEU A 91 10.71 0.21 1.78
C LEU A 91 11.71 0.85 0.80
N PHE A 92 11.24 1.36 -0.33
CA PHE A 92 12.10 1.97 -1.32
C PHE A 92 12.74 3.28 -0.82
N ARG A 93 11.98 4.11 -0.09
CA ARG A 93 12.54 5.32 0.55
C ARG A 93 13.57 4.96 1.62
N ARG A 94 13.36 3.85 2.33
CA ARG A 94 14.31 3.33 3.31
C ARG A 94 15.58 2.83 2.63
N LEU A 95 15.46 2.08 1.53
CA LEU A 95 16.60 1.64 0.70
C LEU A 95 17.39 2.82 0.12
N ALA A 96 16.71 3.85 -0.38
CA ALA A 96 17.32 5.07 -0.90
C ALA A 96 18.10 5.89 0.15
N ARG A 97 17.92 5.63 1.45
CA ARG A 97 18.75 6.17 2.54
C ARG A 97 19.69 5.12 3.17
N ALA A 98 19.48 3.83 2.89
CA ALA A 98 20.23 2.74 3.48
C ALA A 98 21.38 2.29 2.58
N GLY A 99 22.56 2.87 2.79
CA GLY A 99 23.80 2.37 2.20
C GLY A 99 25.00 3.25 2.53
N THR A 100 26.15 2.63 2.69
CA THR A 100 27.42 3.32 2.95
C THR A 100 28.49 2.74 2.02
N ALA A 101 28.94 3.53 1.05
CA ALA A 101 30.06 3.15 0.19
C ALA A 101 31.37 3.40 0.95
N TYR A 102 32.12 2.33 1.23
CA TYR A 102 33.44 2.43 1.85
C TYR A 102 34.54 2.77 0.82
N LYS A 103 35.76 3.07 1.29
CA LYS A 103 36.91 3.41 0.44
C LYS A 103 37.16 2.44 -0.72
N ALA A 104 36.91 1.15 -0.53
CA ALA A 104 37.08 0.13 -1.58
C ALA A 104 36.08 0.25 -2.76
N GLN A 105 35.02 1.05 -2.60
CA GLN A 105 33.97 1.30 -3.59
C GLN A 105 33.87 2.79 -3.96
N GLY A 106 34.96 3.55 -3.77
CA GLY A 106 35.02 4.98 -4.11
C GLY A 106 34.57 5.95 -3.01
N GLY A 107 34.26 5.45 -1.81
CA GLY A 107 33.86 6.29 -0.67
C GLY A 107 35.02 6.97 0.08
N THR A 108 34.67 7.84 1.03
CA THR A 108 35.63 8.50 1.93
C THR A 108 36.10 7.59 3.07
N ALA A 109 37.12 8.01 3.84
CA ALA A 109 37.46 7.32 5.10
C ALA A 109 36.32 7.54 6.11
N GLY A 110 35.70 6.45 6.56
CA GLY A 110 34.43 6.47 7.32
C GLY A 110 33.23 5.98 6.51
N GLY A 111 33.34 6.03 5.17
CA GLY A 111 32.28 5.67 4.24
C GLY A 111 31.37 6.86 3.91
N ALA A 112 30.95 6.97 2.64
CA ALA A 112 29.97 7.96 2.19
C ALA A 112 28.58 7.32 2.17
N GLU A 113 27.54 8.01 2.63
CA GLU A 113 26.17 7.53 2.44
C GLU A 113 25.83 7.49 0.95
N VAL A 114 25.60 6.29 0.42
CA VAL A 114 25.22 6.04 -0.96
C VAL A 114 24.00 5.13 -0.90
N GLY A 115 22.84 5.74 -1.10
CA GLY A 115 21.56 5.05 -1.11
C GLY A 115 21.48 3.97 -2.18
N LYS A 116 20.71 2.91 -1.91
CA LYS A 116 20.48 1.84 -2.87
C LYS A 116 19.47 2.27 -3.92
N THR A 117 19.78 2.06 -5.20
CA THR A 117 18.83 2.28 -6.28
C THR A 117 17.82 1.14 -6.31
N SER A 118 16.58 1.43 -6.72
CA SER A 118 15.52 0.44 -6.72
C SER A 118 14.49 0.65 -7.82
N ALA A 119 13.87 -0.44 -8.28
CA ALA A 119 12.82 -0.43 -9.28
C ALA A 119 11.53 -1.07 -8.73
N ALA A 120 10.40 -0.46 -9.05
CA ALA A 120 9.07 -1.03 -8.83
C ALA A 120 8.43 -1.33 -10.19
N VAL A 121 8.16 -2.61 -10.46
CA VAL A 121 7.61 -3.11 -11.72
C VAL A 121 6.21 -3.67 -11.46
N ASP A 122 5.17 -3.01 -11.96
CA ASP A 122 3.79 -3.40 -11.66
C ASP A 122 2.86 -3.08 -12.83
N TRP A 123 1.71 -3.73 -12.81
CA TRP A 123 0.60 -3.43 -13.71
C TRP A 123 0.08 -2.01 -13.46
N GLY A 124 -0.12 -1.25 -14.54
CA GLY A 124 -0.56 0.15 -14.48
C GLY A 124 0.59 1.10 -14.17
N ASP A 125 0.43 1.92 -13.14
CA ASP A 125 1.34 3.01 -12.76
C ASP A 125 1.88 2.79 -11.33
N PRO A 126 3.13 2.29 -11.17
CA PRO A 126 3.69 1.98 -9.86
C PRO A 126 3.84 3.22 -8.94
N SER A 127 3.83 4.43 -9.50
CA SER A 127 3.94 5.68 -8.72
C SER A 127 2.69 5.95 -7.86
N LYS A 128 1.53 5.37 -8.21
CA LYS A 128 0.26 5.50 -7.49
C LYS A 128 0.07 4.45 -6.38
N GLY A 129 1.02 3.53 -6.22
CA GLY A 129 0.95 2.40 -5.29
C GLY A 129 2.16 2.31 -4.35
N ALA A 130 2.51 1.07 -3.96
CA ALA A 130 3.67 0.82 -3.11
C ALA A 130 5.00 1.28 -3.75
N GLY A 131 5.07 1.33 -5.09
CA GLY A 131 6.22 1.77 -5.87
C GLY A 131 6.53 3.28 -5.83
N ALA A 132 5.69 4.10 -5.18
CA ALA A 132 5.84 5.57 -5.08
C ALA A 132 7.14 6.06 -4.41
N GLY A 133 7.96 5.17 -3.86
CA GLY A 133 9.28 5.48 -3.29
C GLY A 133 10.48 4.96 -4.09
N ALA A 134 10.26 4.19 -5.17
CA ALA A 134 11.32 3.60 -5.98
C ALA A 134 12.14 4.66 -6.73
N THR A 135 13.36 4.30 -7.12
CA THR A 135 14.19 5.12 -8.02
C THR A 135 13.64 5.11 -9.44
N HIS A 136 13.09 3.97 -9.88
CA HIS A 136 12.44 3.79 -11.18
C HIS A 136 11.06 3.13 -11.01
N GLN A 137 10.04 3.67 -11.67
CA GLN A 137 8.68 3.12 -11.71
C GLN A 137 8.39 2.60 -13.13
N LEU A 138 8.34 1.29 -13.30
CA LEU A 138 8.15 0.65 -14.61
C LEU A 138 6.73 0.09 -14.72
N GLY A 139 5.86 0.85 -15.38
CA GLY A 139 4.46 0.46 -15.63
C GLY A 139 4.32 -0.61 -16.71
N CYS A 140 3.42 -1.57 -16.46
CA CYS A 140 3.21 -2.76 -17.30
C CYS A 140 1.73 -2.94 -17.64
N LYS A 141 1.41 -3.64 -18.75
CA LYS A 141 0.02 -3.96 -19.14
C LYS A 141 -0.33 -5.45 -18.97
N ASN A 142 0.67 -6.30 -18.81
CA ASN A 142 0.57 -7.75 -18.72
C ASN A 142 1.85 -8.33 -18.05
N ASP A 143 1.88 -9.63 -17.75
CA ASP A 143 3.04 -10.26 -17.08
C ASP A 143 4.28 -10.41 -17.99
N GLU A 144 4.13 -10.26 -19.31
CA GLU A 144 5.25 -10.23 -20.26
C GLU A 144 5.98 -8.88 -20.20
N ASP A 145 5.24 -7.77 -20.15
CA ASP A 145 5.78 -6.44 -19.88
C ASP A 145 6.51 -6.41 -18.52
N VAL A 146 5.93 -7.02 -17.48
CA VAL A 146 6.57 -7.18 -16.15
C VAL A 146 7.89 -7.93 -16.28
N THR A 147 7.91 -9.04 -17.04
CA THR A 147 9.12 -9.86 -17.26
C THR A 147 10.21 -9.04 -17.93
N ASN A 148 9.88 -8.33 -19.01
CA ASN A 148 10.84 -7.51 -19.76
C ASN A 148 11.35 -6.33 -18.93
N ASN A 149 10.48 -5.66 -18.17
CA ASN A 149 10.87 -4.55 -17.28
C ASN A 149 11.70 -5.00 -16.07
N VAL A 150 11.50 -6.21 -15.54
CA VAL A 150 12.38 -6.80 -14.53
C VAL A 150 13.78 -7.03 -15.10
N ILE A 151 13.88 -7.64 -16.30
CA ILE A 151 15.17 -7.87 -16.97
C ILE A 151 15.88 -6.52 -17.24
N ARG A 152 15.15 -5.51 -17.74
CA ARG A 152 15.64 -4.13 -17.92
C ARG A 152 16.17 -3.53 -16.61
N ALA A 153 15.43 -3.65 -15.51
CA ALA A 153 15.84 -3.13 -14.21
C ALA A 153 17.07 -3.84 -13.63
N VAL A 154 17.28 -5.13 -13.95
CA VAL A 154 18.41 -5.95 -13.51
C VAL A 154 19.67 -5.69 -14.34
N GLN A 155 19.54 -5.51 -15.65
CA GLN A 155 20.68 -5.37 -16.56
C GLN A 155 21.09 -3.92 -16.80
N GLY A 156 20.14 -2.98 -16.68
CA GLY A 156 20.29 -1.60 -17.12
C GLY A 156 19.86 -1.39 -18.57
N ASP A 157 19.79 -0.13 -18.98
CA ASP A 157 19.51 0.25 -20.36
C ASP A 157 20.74 0.07 -21.27
N PRO A 158 20.55 -0.22 -22.58
CA PRO A 158 21.66 -0.31 -23.53
C PRO A 158 22.50 0.97 -23.65
N ASP A 159 21.89 2.14 -23.39
CA ASP A 159 22.58 3.45 -23.34
C ASP A 159 22.98 3.87 -21.91
N GLY A 160 22.46 3.19 -20.89
CA GLY A 160 22.65 3.50 -19.47
C GLY A 160 22.08 4.84 -19.00
N LEU A 161 21.19 5.49 -19.78
CA LEU A 161 20.74 6.87 -19.51
C LEU A 161 19.67 6.97 -18.41
N GLU A 162 18.67 6.09 -18.40
CA GLU A 162 17.67 6.04 -17.33
C GLU A 162 18.10 5.05 -16.25
N ILE A 163 18.27 3.77 -16.60
CA ILE A 163 18.79 2.74 -15.71
C ILE A 163 20.25 2.45 -16.08
N ARG A 164 21.18 2.77 -15.17
CA ARG A 164 22.62 2.52 -15.34
C ARG A 164 22.91 1.05 -15.70
N GLY A 165 23.93 0.82 -16.54
CA GLY A 165 24.44 -0.52 -16.81
C GLY A 165 24.79 -1.27 -15.52
N GLY A 166 24.38 -2.53 -15.42
CA GLY A 166 24.41 -3.31 -14.18
C GLY A 166 23.19 -3.09 -13.26
N GLY A 167 22.17 -2.37 -13.73
CA GLY A 167 20.85 -2.31 -13.12
C GLY A 167 20.75 -1.60 -11.77
N VAL A 168 19.73 -1.97 -11.01
CA VAL A 168 19.43 -1.45 -9.67
C VAL A 168 19.73 -2.47 -8.57
N ASP A 169 19.94 -2.00 -7.34
CA ASP A 169 20.27 -2.85 -6.19
C ASP A 169 19.07 -3.65 -5.64
N PHE A 170 17.84 -3.24 -5.94
CA PHE A 170 16.61 -3.91 -5.50
C PHE A 170 15.48 -3.77 -6.53
N VAL A 171 14.96 -4.89 -7.02
CA VAL A 171 13.77 -4.93 -7.89
C VAL A 171 12.62 -5.57 -7.12
N TRP A 172 11.49 -4.86 -7.04
CA TRP A 172 10.21 -5.45 -6.66
C TRP A 172 9.31 -5.53 -7.89
N ALA A 173 8.69 -6.68 -8.10
CA ALA A 173 7.80 -6.93 -9.21
C ALA A 173 6.56 -7.71 -8.79
N ARG A 174 5.44 -7.49 -9.49
CA ARG A 174 4.18 -8.22 -9.26
C ARG A 174 3.58 -8.73 -10.56
N MET A 175 3.46 -10.06 -10.64
CA MET A 175 2.74 -10.76 -11.71
C MET A 175 1.29 -11.00 -11.30
N ARG A 176 0.34 -10.87 -12.24
CA ARG A 176 -1.10 -10.82 -11.96
C ARG A 176 -1.99 -11.62 -12.92
N GLU A 177 -1.47 -12.33 -13.92
CA GLU A 177 -2.31 -13.18 -14.79
C GLU A 177 -3.04 -14.28 -13.99
N LEU A 178 -2.38 -14.86 -12.98
CA LEU A 178 -3.05 -15.80 -12.05
C LEU A 178 -4.07 -15.12 -11.12
N GLU A 179 -3.90 -13.82 -10.80
CA GLU A 179 -4.88 -13.01 -10.06
C GLU A 179 -6.17 -12.84 -10.88
N ALA A 180 -5.99 -12.52 -12.16
CA ALA A 180 -7.08 -12.37 -13.11
C ALA A 180 -7.81 -13.68 -13.37
N LEU A 181 -7.09 -14.74 -13.77
CA LEU A 181 -7.67 -16.02 -14.19
C LEU A 181 -8.54 -16.66 -13.10
N GLN A 182 -8.08 -16.65 -11.85
CA GLN A 182 -8.80 -17.26 -10.72
C GLN A 182 -9.93 -16.36 -10.17
N GLY A 183 -10.10 -15.13 -10.68
CA GLY A 183 -11.21 -14.24 -10.30
C GLY A 183 -11.08 -13.55 -8.94
N TRP A 184 -9.86 -13.45 -8.40
CA TRP A 184 -9.54 -12.73 -7.15
C TRP A 184 -9.08 -11.28 -7.39
N TRP A 185 -8.99 -10.86 -8.65
CA TRP A 185 -8.72 -9.48 -9.06
C TRP A 185 -9.77 -8.50 -8.54
N ASN A 186 -9.31 -7.37 -7.98
CA ASN A 186 -10.16 -6.26 -7.54
C ASN A 186 -10.83 -5.52 -8.71
N ARG A 187 -11.97 -6.05 -9.19
CA ARG A 187 -12.75 -5.49 -10.32
C ARG A 187 -13.22 -4.05 -10.09
N ASN A 188 -13.36 -3.61 -8.84
CA ASN A 188 -13.67 -2.22 -8.48
C ASN A 188 -12.62 -1.19 -8.97
N ARG A 189 -11.42 -1.63 -9.39
CA ARG A 189 -10.42 -0.76 -10.03
C ARG A 189 -10.64 -0.57 -11.53
N VAL A 190 -11.39 -1.43 -12.21
CA VAL A 190 -11.41 -1.53 -13.69
C VAL A 190 -12.23 -0.41 -14.36
N ASP A 191 -13.26 0.11 -13.70
CA ASP A 191 -14.12 1.17 -14.23
C ASP A 191 -13.57 2.60 -14.01
N ASN A 192 -12.37 2.73 -13.44
CA ASN A 192 -11.72 4.02 -13.19
C ASN A 192 -10.60 4.25 -14.21
N THR A 193 -10.49 5.45 -14.79
CA THR A 193 -9.44 5.78 -15.76
C THR A 193 -8.03 5.78 -15.15
N ASN A 194 -7.93 5.69 -13.81
CA ASN A 194 -6.70 5.43 -13.06
C ASN A 194 -6.48 3.93 -12.72
N SER A 195 -7.12 2.99 -13.43
CA SER A 195 -6.98 1.55 -13.17
C SER A 195 -5.54 1.04 -13.39
N ASP A 196 -5.19 -0.06 -12.70
CA ASP A 196 -3.93 -0.79 -12.89
C ASP A 196 -3.83 -1.52 -14.25
N GLY A 197 -4.67 -1.17 -15.23
CA GLY A 197 -4.94 -2.01 -16.41
C GLY A 197 -5.83 -3.21 -16.05
N GLY A 198 -6.87 -3.47 -16.84
CA GLY A 198 -7.58 -4.74 -16.74
C GLY A 198 -6.74 -5.90 -17.29
N PRO A 199 -7.01 -7.16 -16.91
CA PRO A 199 -6.42 -8.29 -17.61
C PRO A 199 -6.67 -8.18 -19.12
N PRO A 200 -5.71 -8.58 -19.98
CA PRO A 200 -5.90 -8.62 -21.42
C PRO A 200 -7.21 -9.31 -21.76
N ARG A 201 -8.09 -8.61 -22.46
CA ARG A 201 -9.23 -9.27 -23.10
C ARG A 201 -8.66 -10.11 -24.23
N ASP A 202 -9.09 -11.35 -24.28
CA ASP A 202 -8.92 -12.26 -25.41
C ASP A 202 -7.44 -12.62 -25.70
N SER A 203 -6.87 -13.49 -24.86
CA SER A 203 -5.93 -14.48 -25.42
C SER A 203 -6.75 -15.51 -26.17
N GLU A 204 -6.57 -15.61 -27.49
CA GLU A 204 -7.23 -16.64 -28.29
C GLU A 204 -6.93 -18.02 -27.69
N ALA A 205 -7.97 -18.79 -27.41
CA ALA A 205 -7.84 -20.11 -26.82
C ALA A 205 -7.23 -21.07 -27.85
N ILE A 206 -5.90 -21.22 -27.81
CA ILE A 206 -5.19 -22.26 -28.56
C ILE A 206 -5.78 -23.60 -28.12
N PRO A 207 -6.34 -24.43 -29.02
CA PRO A 207 -6.88 -25.73 -28.65
C PRO A 207 -5.75 -26.59 -28.09
N SER A 208 -5.85 -26.92 -26.81
CA SER A 208 -4.85 -27.63 -26.03
C SER A 208 -5.56 -28.50 -25.00
N ASP A 209 -5.09 -29.73 -24.81
CA ASP A 209 -5.65 -30.67 -23.82
C ASP A 209 -5.43 -30.22 -22.36
N LYS A 210 -4.65 -29.15 -22.15
CA LYS A 210 -4.29 -28.60 -20.83
C LYS A 210 -5.30 -27.55 -20.37
N SER A 211 -5.69 -27.63 -19.11
CA SER A 211 -6.55 -26.61 -18.48
C SER A 211 -5.95 -25.20 -18.57
N GLU A 212 -6.78 -24.16 -18.63
CA GLU A 212 -6.34 -22.75 -18.68
C GLU A 212 -5.37 -22.40 -17.53
N LEU A 213 -5.61 -22.98 -16.34
CA LEU A 213 -4.74 -22.83 -15.18
C LEU A 213 -3.35 -23.44 -15.40
N GLU A 214 -3.28 -24.64 -15.97
CA GLU A 214 -2.01 -25.27 -16.29
C GLU A 214 -1.23 -24.46 -17.33
N GLN A 215 -1.91 -23.95 -18.36
CA GLN A 215 -1.29 -23.08 -19.37
C GLN A 215 -0.74 -21.78 -18.74
N ALA A 216 -1.48 -21.17 -17.81
CA ALA A 216 -1.03 -19.97 -17.09
C ALA A 216 0.16 -20.26 -16.16
N LEU A 217 0.20 -21.43 -15.51
CA LEU A 217 1.32 -21.88 -14.69
C LEU A 217 2.58 -22.17 -15.54
N VAL A 218 2.42 -22.71 -16.74
CA VAL A 218 3.53 -22.88 -17.70
C VAL A 218 4.10 -21.51 -18.11
N ARG A 219 3.26 -20.57 -18.57
CA ARG A 219 3.71 -19.21 -18.93
C ARG A 219 4.39 -18.47 -17.77
N LEU A 220 3.86 -18.61 -16.55
CA LEU A 220 4.48 -18.06 -15.35
C LEU A 220 5.87 -18.67 -15.12
N THR A 221 6.00 -19.99 -15.23
CA THR A 221 7.26 -20.70 -15.04
C THR A 221 8.31 -20.25 -16.08
N GLU A 222 7.93 -20.15 -17.35
CA GLU A 222 8.81 -19.67 -18.43
C GLU A 222 9.31 -18.23 -18.21
N ARG A 223 8.44 -17.34 -17.70
CA ARG A 223 8.81 -15.96 -17.33
C ARG A 223 9.74 -15.92 -16.13
N LEU A 224 9.46 -16.70 -15.09
CA LEU A 224 10.32 -16.80 -13.90
C LEU A 224 11.71 -17.35 -14.24
N THR A 225 11.79 -18.35 -15.11
CA THR A 225 13.07 -18.88 -15.64
C THR A 225 13.84 -17.80 -16.38
N ARG A 226 13.22 -17.06 -17.31
CA ARG A 226 13.88 -15.95 -18.02
C ARG A 226 14.39 -14.86 -17.08
N ILE A 227 13.62 -14.51 -16.04
CA ILE A 227 14.07 -13.57 -15.01
C ILE A 227 15.29 -14.15 -14.29
N TYR A 228 15.22 -15.37 -13.78
CA TYR A 228 16.32 -16.02 -13.05
C TYR A 228 17.59 -16.10 -13.90
N ASP A 229 17.48 -16.51 -15.16
CA ASP A 229 18.59 -16.61 -16.11
C ASP A 229 19.22 -15.24 -16.42
N SER A 230 18.45 -14.15 -16.33
CA SER A 230 18.94 -12.78 -16.50
C SER A 230 19.73 -12.22 -15.31
N LEU A 231 19.57 -12.79 -14.09
CA LEU A 231 20.17 -12.23 -12.87
C LEU A 231 21.72 -12.33 -12.87
N PRO A 232 22.44 -11.35 -12.30
CA PRO A 232 23.85 -11.50 -11.98
C PRO A 232 24.12 -12.62 -10.95
N PRO A 233 25.35 -13.17 -10.89
CA PRO A 233 25.78 -14.03 -9.79
C PRO A 233 25.63 -13.34 -8.42
N CYS A 234 25.42 -14.13 -7.37
CA CYS A 234 25.17 -13.69 -6.00
C CYS A 234 23.88 -12.86 -5.81
N THR A 235 22.91 -12.96 -6.73
CA THR A 235 21.61 -12.28 -6.61
C THR A 235 20.61 -13.14 -5.84
N ALA A 236 20.01 -12.57 -4.79
CA ALA A 236 18.90 -13.21 -4.08
C ALA A 236 17.59 -13.06 -4.88
N PHE A 237 16.97 -14.18 -5.24
CA PHE A 237 15.68 -14.23 -5.92
C PHE A 237 14.61 -14.72 -4.95
N MET A 238 13.53 -13.94 -4.80
CA MET A 238 12.44 -14.21 -3.87
C MET A 238 11.11 -14.13 -4.59
N LEU A 239 10.32 -15.20 -4.51
CA LEU A 239 8.98 -15.31 -5.08
C LEU A 239 7.98 -15.55 -3.96
N TYR A 240 6.97 -14.70 -3.83
CA TYR A 240 5.90 -14.83 -2.84
C TYR A 240 4.54 -14.75 -3.51
N SER A 241 3.58 -15.60 -3.11
CA SER A 241 2.18 -15.46 -3.54
C SER A 241 1.45 -14.31 -2.82
N GLY A 242 2.03 -13.77 -1.74
CA GLY A 242 1.44 -12.73 -0.88
C GLY A 242 0.32 -13.26 0.03
N SER A 243 -0.62 -14.00 -0.53
CA SER A 243 -1.74 -14.64 0.16
C SER A 243 -2.06 -16.01 -0.45
N GLY A 244 -2.94 -16.75 0.22
CA GLY A 244 -3.65 -17.91 -0.34
C GLY A 244 -5.00 -17.49 -0.94
N ASP A 245 -5.81 -18.47 -1.34
CA ASP A 245 -7.12 -18.24 -1.97
C ASP A 245 -8.09 -17.46 -1.05
N PRO A 246 -8.45 -16.20 -1.37
CA PRO A 246 -9.31 -15.37 -0.54
C PRO A 246 -10.79 -15.47 -0.92
N ARG A 247 -11.16 -16.20 -1.99
CA ARG A 247 -12.50 -16.13 -2.58
C ARG A 247 -13.60 -16.54 -1.60
N GLU A 248 -13.35 -17.60 -0.83
CA GLU A 248 -14.30 -18.06 0.18
C GLU A 248 -14.40 -17.07 1.36
N MET A 249 -13.28 -16.47 1.78
CA MET A 249 -13.29 -15.41 2.79
C MET A 249 -14.10 -14.20 2.30
N SER A 250 -13.89 -13.77 1.05
CA SER A 250 -14.65 -12.69 0.42
C SER A 250 -16.14 -13.03 0.22
N ARG A 251 -16.48 -14.29 -0.04
CA ARG A 251 -17.88 -14.77 -0.12
C ARG A 251 -18.55 -14.66 1.25
N LEU A 252 -17.93 -15.22 2.28
CA LEU A 252 -18.44 -15.19 3.66
C LEU A 252 -18.52 -13.77 4.22
N GLN A 253 -17.57 -12.88 3.90
CA GLN A 253 -17.64 -11.46 4.27
C GLN A 253 -18.84 -10.74 3.64
N LYS A 254 -19.19 -11.02 2.38
CA LYS A 254 -20.40 -10.46 1.74
C LYS A 254 -21.68 -10.95 2.42
N VAL A 255 -21.73 -12.25 2.75
CA VAL A 255 -22.83 -12.87 3.52
C VAL A 255 -22.94 -12.25 4.92
N GLN A 256 -21.83 -12.03 5.61
CA GLN A 256 -21.79 -11.37 6.93
C GLN A 256 -22.25 -9.91 6.84
N ALA A 257 -21.83 -9.17 5.81
CA ALA A 257 -22.24 -7.79 5.60
C ALA A 257 -23.75 -7.67 5.31
N GLN A 258 -24.31 -8.61 4.53
CA GLN A 258 -25.75 -8.71 4.31
C GLN A 258 -26.50 -9.01 5.61
N TRP A 259 -26.07 -10.02 6.37
CA TRP A 259 -26.66 -10.32 7.69
C TRP A 259 -26.62 -9.10 8.62
N ARG A 260 -25.46 -8.43 8.77
CA ARG A 260 -25.34 -7.22 9.59
C ARG A 260 -26.30 -6.11 9.14
N LYS A 261 -26.47 -5.91 7.83
CA LYS A 261 -27.42 -4.93 7.29
C LYS A 261 -28.86 -5.29 7.65
N GLU A 262 -29.26 -6.55 7.50
CA GLU A 262 -30.63 -6.99 7.79
C GLU A 262 -30.92 -7.04 9.30
N TYR A 263 -29.98 -7.52 10.12
CA TYR A 263 -30.09 -7.58 11.57
C TYR A 263 -30.17 -6.19 12.21
N ASN A 264 -29.43 -5.22 11.67
CA ASN A 264 -29.48 -3.83 12.13
C ASN A 264 -30.66 -3.02 11.53
N THR A 265 -31.52 -3.64 10.70
CA THR A 265 -32.70 -2.96 10.15
C THR A 265 -33.83 -2.98 11.19
N PRO A 266 -34.36 -1.83 11.65
CA PRO A 266 -35.43 -1.80 12.64
C PRO A 266 -36.66 -2.60 12.19
N GLY A 267 -37.20 -3.43 13.08
CA GLY A 267 -38.41 -4.22 12.84
C GLY A 267 -38.20 -5.55 12.10
N LYS A 268 -36.99 -5.92 11.69
CA LYS A 268 -36.70 -7.30 11.22
C LYS A 268 -36.45 -8.24 12.41
N ASN A 269 -37.17 -9.35 12.48
CA ASN A 269 -36.88 -10.41 13.45
C ASN A 269 -35.90 -11.42 12.86
N TRP A 270 -35.28 -12.24 13.73
CA TRP A 270 -34.35 -13.32 13.33
C TRP A 270 -34.92 -14.28 12.27
N ASN A 271 -36.23 -14.51 12.27
CA ASN A 271 -36.89 -15.39 11.31
C ASN A 271 -37.09 -14.73 9.92
N ASP A 272 -37.04 -13.40 9.85
CA ASP A 272 -37.25 -12.59 8.64
C ASP A 272 -35.93 -12.21 7.94
N LEU A 273 -34.80 -12.75 8.42
CA LEU A 273 -33.47 -12.58 7.85
C LEU A 273 -33.25 -13.58 6.71
N SER A 274 -32.81 -13.08 5.55
CA SER A 274 -32.47 -13.94 4.40
C SER A 274 -31.19 -14.74 4.62
N VAL A 275 -30.30 -14.21 5.47
CA VAL A 275 -29.05 -14.83 5.92
C VAL A 275 -29.11 -14.92 7.44
N LYS A 276 -28.84 -16.10 8.00
CA LYS A 276 -28.65 -16.30 9.43
C LYS A 276 -27.16 -16.51 9.67
N TRP A 277 -26.56 -15.69 10.54
CA TRP A 277 -25.14 -15.81 10.90
C TRP A 277 -25.04 -16.44 12.28
N THR A 278 -24.55 -17.66 12.35
CA THR A 278 -24.37 -18.45 13.57
C THR A 278 -22.89 -18.69 13.83
N ASP A 279 -22.55 -19.43 14.89
CA ASP A 279 -21.17 -19.88 15.12
C ASP A 279 -20.63 -20.70 13.93
N VAL A 280 -21.47 -21.43 13.18
CA VAL A 280 -21.04 -22.20 12.01
C VAL A 280 -20.44 -21.30 10.93
N GLU A 281 -21.13 -20.21 10.57
CA GLU A 281 -20.63 -19.23 9.61
C GLU A 281 -19.41 -18.46 10.14
N ASP A 282 -19.33 -18.22 11.45
CA ASP A 282 -18.20 -17.54 12.07
C ASP A 282 -16.93 -18.41 12.08
N GLN A 283 -17.04 -19.69 12.42
CA GLN A 283 -15.93 -20.66 12.30
C GLN A 283 -15.51 -20.86 10.84
N ALA A 284 -16.48 -20.96 9.91
CA ALA A 284 -16.18 -21.03 8.48
C ALA A 284 -15.42 -19.79 7.99
N LEU A 285 -15.79 -18.58 8.45
CA LEU A 285 -15.08 -17.34 8.12
C LEU A 285 -13.67 -17.31 8.72
N LYS A 286 -13.48 -17.76 9.96
CA LYS A 286 -12.16 -17.90 10.61
C LYS A 286 -11.25 -18.85 9.83
N GLU A 287 -11.78 -19.99 9.39
CA GLU A 287 -11.03 -20.97 8.57
C GLU A 287 -10.70 -20.42 7.18
N ALA A 288 -11.68 -19.82 6.49
CA ALA A 288 -11.45 -19.20 5.19
C ALA A 288 -10.39 -18.08 5.28
N ALA A 289 -10.42 -17.28 6.36
CA ALA A 289 -9.41 -16.25 6.62
C ALA A 289 -8.03 -16.86 6.94
N ARG A 290 -7.95 -18.02 7.62
CA ARG A 290 -6.70 -18.76 7.83
C ARG A 290 -6.11 -19.25 6.50
N LYS A 291 -6.93 -19.82 5.60
CA LYS A 291 -6.51 -20.27 4.27
C LYS A 291 -6.09 -19.10 3.36
N ALA A 292 -6.78 -17.96 3.44
CA ALA A 292 -6.39 -16.76 2.71
C ALA A 292 -5.06 -16.16 3.21
N ARG A 293 -4.72 -16.33 4.51
CA ARG A 293 -3.42 -15.90 5.06
C ARG A 293 -2.26 -16.86 4.77
N SER A 294 -2.51 -18.11 4.36
CA SER A 294 -1.43 -19.04 3.98
C SER A 294 -0.95 -18.78 2.55
N GLY A 295 0.06 -17.91 2.41
CA GLY A 295 0.82 -17.76 1.18
C GLY A 295 1.96 -18.78 1.06
N ILE A 296 2.55 -18.88 -0.13
CA ILE A 296 3.75 -19.68 -0.42
C ILE A 296 4.91 -18.73 -0.74
N GLY A 297 6.11 -19.06 -0.26
CA GLY A 297 7.34 -18.33 -0.54
C GLY A 297 8.44 -19.28 -1.01
N PHE A 298 9.17 -18.87 -2.05
CA PHE A 298 10.38 -19.52 -2.53
C PHE A 298 11.53 -18.50 -2.50
N ILE A 299 12.72 -18.96 -2.10
CA ILE A 299 13.93 -18.15 -2.08
C ILE A 299 15.10 -18.97 -2.63
N SER A 300 15.92 -18.33 -3.47
CA SER A 300 17.18 -18.87 -3.97
C SER A 300 18.22 -17.76 -4.05
N VAL A 301 19.49 -18.14 -4.19
CA VAL A 301 20.58 -17.26 -4.60
C VAL A 301 21.20 -17.86 -5.85
N LYS A 302 21.44 -17.04 -6.88
CA LYS A 302 22.09 -17.45 -8.12
C LYS A 302 23.61 -17.45 -8.02
#